data_AF-A0A971QUR4-F1
#
_entry.id   AF-A0A971QUR4-F1
#
_cell.length_a   1.000
_cell.length_b   1.000
_cell.length_c   1.000
_cell.angle_alpha   90.00
_cell.angle_beta   90.00
_cell.angle_gamma   90.00
#
_symmetry.space_group_name_H-M   'P 1'
#
loop_
_entity.id
_entity.type
_entity.pdbx_description
1 polymer ?
#
loop_
_entity_poly.entity_id
_entity_poly.type
_entity_poly.pdbx_seq_one_letter_code
_entity_poly.pdbx_strand_id
1 'polypeptide(L)'
;MKKTSPWFILLFPIAVPAVVVLDFFGHRIIAFVLSAALAVSFATYVWSVVGKFRSLRAAMTSLAESLFDAGAWSIRHYPYHHTLSGTASGRRLHVSLLGHHERSLCQLFLECPVARDLFVEQGADLRELPVAIAPIVSAPGFRSLQALSRNVPPLKRLLGGLAGSGGPGLVLRRQVDDPFSLPALQRDIGALVLLSGSMGRTAGKEP
;
A
#
# COMPACT_ATOMS: atom_id res chain seq x y z
N MET A 1 -21.26 46.21 -61.35
CA MET A 1 -22.06 45.29 -60.50
C MET A 1 -21.46 43.90 -60.58
N LYS A 2 -20.86 43.36 -59.51
CA LYS A 2 -20.26 42.02 -59.49
C LYS A 2 -21.37 40.97 -59.42
N LYS A 3 -21.48 40.11 -60.45
CA LYS A 3 -22.43 39.00 -60.50
C LYS A 3 -22.05 38.00 -59.39
N THR A 4 -22.88 37.91 -58.35
CA THR A 4 -22.78 36.86 -57.34
C THR A 4 -23.02 35.50 -57.98
N SER A 5 -22.07 34.58 -57.77
CA SER A 5 -22.06 33.24 -58.36
C SER A 5 -23.29 32.43 -57.93
N PRO A 6 -24.00 31.77 -58.87
CA PRO A 6 -25.22 30.98 -58.58
C PRO A 6 -24.96 29.73 -57.72
N TRP A 7 -23.69 29.36 -57.51
CA TRP A 7 -23.29 28.28 -56.61
C TRP A 7 -23.61 28.55 -55.14
N PHE A 8 -23.69 29.82 -54.73
CA PHE A 8 -23.98 30.19 -53.34
C PHE A 8 -25.42 29.84 -52.93
N ILE A 9 -26.36 29.87 -53.88
CA ILE A 9 -27.78 29.53 -53.66
C ILE A 9 -27.98 28.01 -53.57
N LEU A 10 -27.13 27.22 -54.24
CA LEU A 10 -27.18 25.75 -54.22
C LEU A 10 -26.49 25.14 -52.99
N LEU A 11 -25.45 25.77 -52.46
CA LEU A 11 -24.73 25.29 -51.28
C LEU A 11 -25.46 25.57 -49.96
N PHE A 12 -26.22 26.66 -49.88
CA PHE A 12 -26.90 27.09 -48.66
C PHE A 12 -27.93 26.08 -48.09
N PRO A 13 -28.84 25.47 -48.89
CA PRO A 13 -29.82 24.51 -48.38
C PRO A 13 -29.21 23.14 -48.03
N ILE A 14 -27.94 22.89 -48.34
CA ILE A 14 -27.22 21.66 -47.96
C ILE A 14 -26.33 21.93 -46.74
N ALA A 15 -25.61 23.06 -46.74
CA ALA A 15 -24.68 23.41 -45.67
C ALA A 15 -25.41 23.72 -44.35
N VAL A 16 -26.56 24.39 -44.38
CA VAL A 16 -27.29 24.75 -43.15
C VAL A 16 -27.88 23.52 -42.45
N PRO A 17 -28.58 22.58 -43.12
CA PRO A 17 -29.01 21.34 -42.47
C PRO A 17 -27.85 20.46 -42.05
N ALA A 18 -26.76 20.41 -42.83
CA ALA A 18 -25.57 19.65 -42.45
C ALA A 18 -24.94 20.19 -41.16
N VAL A 19 -24.81 21.51 -41.02
CA VAL A 19 -24.30 22.15 -39.79
C VAL A 19 -25.26 21.92 -38.62
N VAL A 20 -26.58 22.04 -38.81
CA VAL A 20 -27.57 21.77 -37.76
C VAL A 20 -27.58 20.30 -37.33
N VAL A 21 -27.43 19.36 -38.26
CA VAL A 21 -27.28 17.92 -37.96
C VAL A 21 -25.94 17.65 -37.26
N LEU A 22 -24.86 18.31 -37.67
CA LEU A 22 -23.54 18.21 -37.02
C LEU A 22 -23.57 18.79 -35.61
N ASP A 23 -24.31 19.86 -35.35
CA ASP A 23 -24.47 20.45 -34.01
C ASP A 23 -25.37 19.56 -33.14
N PHE A 24 -26.51 19.11 -33.69
CA PHE A 24 -27.51 18.32 -32.97
C PHE A 24 -27.02 16.90 -32.63
N PHE A 25 -26.27 16.25 -33.53
CA PHE A 25 -25.71 14.92 -33.32
C PHE A 25 -24.24 14.96 -32.91
N GLY A 26 -23.48 16.00 -33.23
CA GLY A 26 -22.04 16.06 -32.94
C GLY A 26 -21.77 16.00 -31.45
N HIS A 27 -22.51 16.76 -30.63
CA HIS A 27 -22.35 16.68 -29.17
C HIS A 27 -22.72 15.30 -28.61
N ARG A 28 -23.73 14.63 -29.20
CA ARG A 28 -24.16 13.28 -28.80
C ARG A 28 -23.14 12.22 -29.22
N ILE A 29 -22.56 12.34 -30.42
CA ILE A 29 -21.50 11.47 -30.92
C ILE A 29 -20.23 11.68 -30.09
N ILE A 30 -19.84 12.93 -29.81
CA ILE A 30 -18.69 13.24 -28.94
C ILE A 30 -18.92 12.69 -27.53
N ALA A 31 -20.09 12.93 -26.93
CA ALA A 31 -20.42 12.40 -25.62
C ALA A 31 -20.41 10.87 -25.59
N PHE A 32 -20.91 10.22 -26.65
CA PHE A 32 -20.86 8.77 -26.80
C PHE A 32 -19.42 8.27 -26.91
N VAL A 33 -18.58 8.89 -27.74
CA VAL A 33 -17.16 8.53 -27.91
C VAL A 33 -16.40 8.69 -26.59
N LEU A 34 -16.61 9.80 -25.87
CA LEU A 34 -16.01 10.03 -24.55
C LEU A 34 -16.48 9.00 -23.52
N SER A 35 -17.77 8.68 -23.50
CA SER A 35 -18.33 7.69 -22.58
C SER A 35 -17.80 6.29 -22.88
N ALA A 36 -17.71 5.92 -24.16
CA ALA A 36 -17.14 4.67 -24.60
C ALA A 36 -15.65 4.57 -24.24
N ALA A 37 -14.88 5.64 -24.50
CA ALA A 37 -13.47 5.71 -24.11
C ALA A 37 -13.30 5.55 -22.60
N LEU A 38 -14.09 6.26 -21.80
CA LEU A 38 -14.07 6.15 -20.34
C LEU A 38 -14.42 4.73 -19.87
N ALA A 39 -15.44 4.11 -20.46
CA ALA A 39 -15.85 2.74 -20.14
C ALA A 39 -14.74 1.72 -20.49
N VAL A 40 -14.08 1.87 -21.64
CA VAL A 40 -12.95 1.02 -22.04
C VAL A 40 -11.76 1.24 -21.12
N SER A 41 -11.40 2.49 -20.80
CA SER A 41 -10.34 2.80 -19.83
C SER A 41 -10.63 2.23 -18.44
N PHE A 42 -11.88 2.31 -17.98
CA PHE A 42 -12.29 1.73 -16.71
C PHE A 42 -12.22 0.20 -16.74
N ALA A 43 -12.74 -0.44 -17.80
CA ALA A 43 -12.71 -1.90 -17.94
C ALA A 43 -11.27 -2.44 -18.00
N THR A 44 -10.39 -1.78 -18.76
CA THR A 44 -8.96 -2.13 -18.84
C THR A 44 -8.25 -1.93 -17.51
N TYR A 45 -8.55 -0.86 -16.78
CA TYR A 45 -8.03 -0.65 -15.42
C TYR A 45 -8.49 -1.76 -14.46
N VAL A 46 -9.79 -2.06 -14.42
CA VAL A 46 -10.35 -3.13 -13.58
C VAL A 46 -9.71 -4.47 -13.93
N TRP A 47 -9.57 -4.79 -15.21
CA TRP A 47 -8.93 -6.03 -15.66
C TRP A 47 -7.47 -6.11 -15.22
N SER A 48 -6.72 -5.01 -15.32
CA SER A 48 -5.34 -4.92 -14.84
C SER A 48 -5.26 -5.18 -13.33
N VAL A 49 -6.13 -4.56 -12.54
CA VAL A 49 -6.20 -4.75 -11.09
C VAL A 49 -6.54 -6.20 -10.72
N VAL A 50 -7.55 -6.79 -11.38
CA VAL A 50 -7.95 -8.18 -11.17
C VAL A 50 -6.83 -9.14 -11.55
N GLY A 51 -6.14 -8.90 -12.67
CA GLY A 51 -4.99 -9.69 -13.11
C GLY A 51 -3.87 -9.67 -12.07
N LYS A 52 -3.52 -8.48 -11.55
CA LYS A 52 -2.52 -8.33 -10.48
C LYS A 52 -2.94 -9.01 -9.18
N PHE A 53 -4.20 -8.88 -8.78
CA PHE A 53 -4.69 -9.57 -7.57
C PHE A 53 -4.58 -11.09 -7.72
N ARG A 54 -4.94 -11.63 -8.89
CA ARG A 54 -4.80 -13.06 -9.17
C ARG A 54 -3.35 -13.52 -9.13
N SER A 55 -2.43 -12.76 -9.72
CA SER A 55 -1.00 -13.12 -9.71
C SER A 55 -0.40 -13.08 -8.29
N LEU A 56 -0.79 -12.09 -7.47
CA LEU A 56 -0.29 -11.93 -6.10
C LEU A 56 -0.92 -12.90 -5.11
N ARG A 57 -2.12 -13.42 -5.39
CA ARG A 57 -2.87 -14.29 -4.48
C ARG A 57 -2.05 -15.52 -4.08
N ALA A 58 -1.47 -16.24 -5.04
CA ALA A 58 -0.71 -17.45 -4.74
C ALA A 58 0.53 -17.16 -3.87
N ALA A 59 1.28 -16.10 -4.20
CA ALA A 59 2.45 -15.69 -3.42
C ALA A 59 2.07 -15.28 -1.99
N MET A 60 1.01 -14.46 -1.83
CA MET A 60 0.52 -14.05 -0.52
C MET A 60 -0.01 -15.23 0.31
N THR A 61 -0.70 -16.18 -0.31
CA THR A 61 -1.16 -17.40 0.38
C THR A 61 0.01 -18.26 0.83
N SER A 62 0.98 -18.53 -0.04
CA SER A 62 2.18 -19.28 0.33
C SER A 62 2.98 -18.60 1.45
N LEU A 63 3.06 -17.27 1.41
CA LEU A 63 3.68 -16.49 2.47
C LEU A 63 2.88 -16.56 3.78
N ALA A 64 1.54 -16.57 3.70
CA ALA A 64 0.67 -16.73 4.85
C ALA A 64 0.85 -18.08 5.54
N GLU A 65 0.85 -19.15 4.75
CA GLU A 65 1.02 -20.53 5.22
C GLU A 65 2.39 -20.78 5.87
N SER A 66 3.42 -20.05 5.43
CA SER A 66 4.79 -20.20 5.96
C SER A 66 5.09 -19.30 7.17
N LEU A 67 4.41 -18.17 7.31
CA LEU A 67 4.65 -17.21 8.40
C LEU A 67 3.70 -17.36 9.59
N PHE A 68 2.47 -17.82 9.38
CA PHE A 68 1.41 -17.78 10.38
C PHE A 68 0.92 -19.17 10.77
N ASP A 69 0.35 -19.25 11.97
CA ASP A 69 -0.27 -20.46 12.48
C ASP A 69 -1.48 -20.87 11.59
N ALA A 70 -1.72 -22.17 11.46
CA ALA A 70 -2.77 -22.70 10.59
C ALA A 70 -4.16 -22.15 10.98
N GLY A 71 -4.87 -21.58 10.01
CA GLY A 71 -6.21 -21.00 10.21
C GLY A 71 -6.21 -19.65 10.95
N ALA A 72 -5.05 -19.09 11.29
CA ALA A 72 -4.93 -17.85 12.04
C ALA A 72 -4.49 -16.66 11.18
N TRP A 73 -4.74 -16.68 9.86
CA TRP A 73 -4.32 -15.61 8.94
C TRP A 73 -5.46 -15.12 8.03
N SER A 74 -5.33 -13.89 7.56
CA SER A 74 -6.25 -13.22 6.65
C SER A 74 -5.47 -12.36 5.65
N ILE A 75 -5.91 -12.40 4.40
CA ILE A 75 -5.32 -11.61 3.30
C ILE A 75 -6.37 -10.59 2.84
N ARG A 76 -5.95 -9.33 2.69
CA ARG A 76 -6.77 -8.29 2.06
C ARG A 76 -5.99 -7.61 0.95
N HIS A 77 -6.66 -7.44 -0.19
CA HIS A 77 -6.10 -6.76 -1.35
C HIS A 77 -6.85 -5.44 -1.58
N TYR A 78 -6.09 -4.37 -1.70
CA TYR A 78 -6.55 -3.06 -2.12
C TYR A 78 -5.77 -2.64 -3.38
N PRO A 79 -6.29 -1.70 -4.19
CA PRO A 79 -5.67 -1.33 -5.46
C PRO A 79 -4.21 -0.86 -5.41
N TYR A 80 -3.63 -0.56 -4.24
CA TYR A 80 -2.21 -0.18 -4.04
C TYR A 80 -1.61 -0.72 -2.73
N HIS A 81 -2.33 -1.60 -2.05
CA HIS A 81 -1.98 -2.01 -0.69
C HIS A 81 -2.42 -3.45 -0.47
N HIS A 82 -1.49 -4.30 -0.05
CA HIS A 82 -1.76 -5.71 0.22
C HIS A 82 -1.38 -6.01 1.64
N THR A 83 -2.35 -6.47 2.44
CA THR A 83 -2.12 -6.77 3.84
C THR A 83 -2.33 -8.24 4.10
N LEU A 84 -1.38 -8.83 4.79
CA LEU A 84 -1.47 -10.12 5.41
C LEU A 84 -1.46 -9.92 6.92
N SER A 85 -2.41 -10.50 7.63
CA SER A 85 -2.56 -10.34 9.06
C SER A 85 -2.84 -11.69 9.69
N GLY A 86 -2.16 -12.02 10.76
CA GLY A 86 -2.40 -13.27 11.45
C GLY A 86 -1.65 -13.40 12.77
N THR A 87 -1.63 -14.61 13.32
CA THR A 87 -0.90 -14.95 14.54
C THR A 87 0.29 -15.83 14.22
N ALA A 88 1.46 -15.51 14.79
CA ALA A 88 2.66 -16.33 14.72
C ALA A 88 3.26 -16.44 16.12
N SER A 89 3.45 -17.66 16.63
CA SER A 89 4.00 -17.89 17.98
C SER A 89 3.24 -17.13 19.08
N GLY A 90 1.90 -17.09 18.98
CA GLY A 90 1.03 -16.41 19.95
C GLY A 90 1.03 -14.87 19.89
N ARG A 91 1.67 -14.26 18.89
CA ARG A 91 1.68 -12.81 18.68
C ARG A 91 1.02 -12.44 17.37
N ARG A 92 0.26 -11.35 17.36
CA ARG A 92 -0.36 -10.85 16.14
C ARG A 92 0.66 -10.10 15.31
N LEU A 93 0.79 -10.47 14.04
CA LEU A 93 1.69 -9.87 13.08
C LEU A 93 0.88 -9.41 11.86
N HIS A 94 1.26 -8.25 11.33
CA HIS A 94 0.71 -7.70 10.10
C HIS A 94 1.86 -7.38 9.15
N VAL A 95 1.76 -7.88 7.91
CA VAL A 95 2.68 -7.60 6.81
C VAL A 95 1.90 -6.80 5.78
N SER A 96 2.35 -5.59 5.47
CA SER A 96 1.69 -4.69 4.54
C SER A 96 2.66 -4.32 3.43
N LEU A 97 2.25 -4.52 2.19
CA LEU A 97 2.99 -4.14 0.99
C LEU A 97 2.32 -2.94 0.36
N LEU A 98 3.05 -1.83 0.27
CA LEU A 98 2.62 -0.58 -0.35
C LEU A 98 3.35 -0.42 -1.70
N GLY A 99 2.57 -0.33 -2.78
CA GLY A 99 3.07 -0.18 -4.15
C GLY A 99 3.12 -1.49 -4.96
N HIS A 100 3.36 -1.36 -6.27
CA HIS A 100 3.29 -2.43 -7.27
C HIS A 100 4.59 -2.73 -8.02
N HIS A 101 5.69 -2.06 -7.68
CA HIS A 101 6.95 -2.10 -8.43
C HIS A 101 8.12 -2.55 -7.56
N GLU A 102 9.22 -2.92 -8.24
CA GLU A 102 10.56 -3.04 -7.65
C GLU A 102 10.78 -1.87 -6.70
N ARG A 103 11.19 -2.18 -5.46
CA ARG A 103 11.25 -1.24 -4.33
C ARG A 103 9.90 -0.92 -3.65
N SER A 104 9.00 -1.90 -3.58
CA SER A 104 7.80 -1.82 -2.76
C SER A 104 8.16 -1.54 -1.29
N LEU A 105 7.35 -0.71 -0.63
CA LEU A 105 7.51 -0.44 0.79
C LEU A 105 6.84 -1.57 1.56
N CYS A 106 7.65 -2.42 2.18
CA CYS A 106 7.19 -3.46 3.08
C CYS A 106 7.14 -2.89 4.51
N GLN A 107 5.97 -3.03 5.14
CA GLN A 107 5.73 -2.61 6.51
C GLN A 107 5.34 -3.84 7.33
N LEU A 108 6.17 -4.15 8.32
CA LEU A 108 5.92 -5.20 9.31
C LEU A 108 5.44 -4.55 10.60
N PHE A 109 4.32 -5.02 11.13
CA PHE A 109 3.81 -4.60 12.41
C PHE A 109 3.64 -5.81 13.33
N LEU A 110 4.36 -5.80 14.45
CA LEU A 110 4.26 -6.78 15.51
C LEU A 110 3.45 -6.18 16.66
N GLU A 111 2.25 -6.70 16.91
CA GLU A 111 1.42 -6.27 18.03
C GLU A 111 2.04 -6.78 19.34
N CYS A 112 2.55 -5.86 20.14
CA CYS A 112 3.13 -6.17 21.44
C CYS A 112 3.09 -4.92 22.33
N PRO A 113 2.80 -5.07 23.63
CA PRO A 113 2.84 -3.94 24.55
C PRO A 113 4.29 -3.50 24.77
N VAL A 114 4.62 -2.29 24.33
CA VAL A 114 5.94 -1.68 24.54
C VAL A 114 5.82 -0.60 25.63
N ALA A 115 6.82 -0.54 26.53
CA ALA A 115 6.81 0.38 27.66
C ALA A 115 7.14 1.84 27.27
N ARG A 116 7.91 2.02 26.19
CA ARG A 116 8.41 3.33 25.73
C ARG A 116 8.18 3.49 24.24
N ASP A 117 7.82 4.71 23.85
CA ASP A 117 7.80 5.11 22.44
C ASP A 117 9.23 5.23 21.93
N LEU A 118 9.44 4.84 20.67
CA LEU A 118 10.72 4.93 19.99
C LEU A 118 10.45 5.27 18.53
N PHE A 119 11.28 6.12 17.95
CA PHE A 119 11.26 6.36 16.52
C PHE A 119 12.68 6.51 16.01
N VAL A 120 13.01 5.72 14.99
CA VAL A 120 14.33 5.68 14.36
C VAL A 120 14.11 5.72 12.85
N GLU A 121 14.72 6.68 12.19
CA GLU A 121 14.73 6.76 10.72
C GLU A 121 16.10 6.39 10.17
N GLN A 122 16.14 6.10 8.88
CA GLN A 122 17.39 5.83 8.18
C GLN A 122 18.38 6.98 8.35
N GLY A 123 19.59 6.66 8.80
CA GLY A 123 20.65 7.65 9.05
C GLY A 123 20.62 8.30 10.44
N ALA A 124 19.73 7.86 11.34
CA ALA A 124 19.73 8.31 12.73
C ALA A 124 20.98 7.85 13.50
N ASP A 125 21.40 8.64 14.49
CA ASP A 125 22.47 8.25 15.42
C ASP A 125 21.99 7.12 16.35
N LEU A 126 22.81 6.07 16.48
CA LEU A 126 22.47 4.85 17.22
C LEU A 126 23.05 4.83 18.64
N ARG A 127 23.85 5.83 19.04
CA ARG A 127 24.57 5.83 20.33
C ARG A 127 23.68 5.74 21.56
N GLU A 128 22.49 6.33 21.51
CA GLU A 128 21.53 6.36 22.63
C GLU A 128 20.43 5.29 22.53
N LEU A 129 20.52 4.41 21.54
CA LEU A 129 19.48 3.43 21.24
C LEU A 129 19.80 2.04 21.80
N PRO A 130 18.77 1.26 22.19
CA PRO A 130 18.95 -0.15 22.55
C PRO A 130 19.80 -0.93 21.54
N VAL A 131 20.79 -1.69 22.01
CA VAL A 131 21.70 -2.49 21.17
C VAL A 131 20.94 -3.45 20.24
N ALA A 132 19.77 -3.92 20.66
CA ALA A 132 18.88 -4.79 19.87
C ALA A 132 18.34 -4.13 18.58
N ILE A 133 18.46 -2.81 18.42
CA ILE A 133 18.04 -2.08 17.22
C ILE A 133 19.09 -2.13 16.10
N ALA A 134 20.37 -2.27 16.45
CA ALA A 134 21.47 -2.21 15.49
C ALA A 134 21.35 -3.23 14.33
N PRO A 135 20.93 -4.50 14.57
CA PRO A 135 20.68 -5.45 13.48
C PRO A 135 19.54 -5.04 12.54
N ILE A 136 18.54 -4.32 13.05
CA ILE A 136 17.37 -3.86 12.28
C ILE A 136 17.74 -2.68 11.40
N VAL A 137 18.46 -1.70 11.95
CA VAL A 137 18.86 -0.49 11.21
C VAL A 137 19.92 -0.80 10.16
N SER A 138 20.79 -1.77 10.44
CA SER A 138 21.81 -2.25 9.48
C SER A 138 21.22 -3.11 8.36
N ALA A 139 19.94 -3.48 8.43
CA ALA A 139 19.31 -4.31 7.41
C ALA A 139 19.17 -3.53 6.09
N PRO A 140 19.43 -4.17 4.93
CA PRO A 140 19.32 -3.50 3.64
C PRO A 140 17.90 -2.98 3.41
N GLY A 141 17.78 -1.75 2.90
CA GLY A 141 16.48 -1.15 2.64
C GLY A 141 15.74 -0.66 3.89
N PHE A 142 16.37 -0.62 5.08
CA PHE A 142 15.80 0.03 6.26
C PHE A 142 15.35 1.47 5.97
N ARG A 143 14.12 1.82 6.36
CA ARG A 143 13.58 3.18 6.24
C ARG A 143 13.23 3.77 7.59
N SER A 144 12.46 3.05 8.40
CA SER A 144 12.13 3.51 9.75
C SER A 144 11.72 2.36 10.67
N LEU A 145 11.92 2.54 11.96
CA LEU A 145 11.42 1.69 13.03
C LEU A 145 10.69 2.56 14.04
N GLN A 146 9.46 2.17 14.39
CA GLN A 146 8.65 2.88 15.36
C GLN A 146 8.14 1.91 16.43
N ALA A 147 8.32 2.24 17.70
CA ALA A 147 7.62 1.59 18.80
C ALA A 147 6.45 2.46 19.25
N LEU A 148 5.28 1.85 19.34
CA LEU A 148 4.04 2.44 19.79
C LEU A 148 3.68 1.86 21.14
N SER A 149 3.82 2.66 22.19
CA SER A 149 3.37 2.29 23.53
C SER A 149 1.84 2.27 23.61
N ARG A 150 1.32 1.68 24.70
CA ARG A 150 -0.13 1.68 25.00
C ARG A 150 -0.71 3.08 25.11
N ASN A 151 0.13 4.09 25.39
CA ASN A 151 -0.29 5.45 25.70
C ASN A 151 -0.40 6.37 24.48
N VAL A 152 -0.13 5.87 23.26
CA VAL A 152 -0.17 6.71 22.05
C VAL A 152 -1.62 7.11 21.70
N PRO A 153 -1.94 8.40 21.50
CA PRO A 153 -3.29 8.85 21.11
C PRO A 153 -3.74 8.25 19.78
N PRO A 154 -5.04 7.90 19.61
CA PRO A 154 -5.57 7.23 18.41
C PRO A 154 -5.33 8.02 17.11
N LEU A 155 -5.29 9.35 17.16
CA LEU A 155 -5.05 10.19 15.98
C LEU A 155 -3.63 10.05 15.42
N LYS A 156 -2.61 9.93 16.30
CA LYS A 156 -1.22 9.67 15.89
C LYS A 156 -1.05 8.28 15.28
N ARG A 157 -1.89 7.31 15.68
CA ARG A 157 -1.90 5.95 15.11
C ARG A 157 -2.39 5.95 13.66
N LEU A 158 -3.43 6.75 13.36
CA LEU A 158 -3.96 6.93 12.00
C LEU A 158 -2.98 7.64 11.07
N LEU A 159 -2.37 8.74 11.53
CA LEU A 159 -1.39 9.51 10.75
C LEU A 159 -0.08 8.75 10.52
N GLY A 160 0.24 7.77 11.37
CA GLY A 160 1.37 6.88 11.22
C GLY A 160 1.26 5.87 10.08
N GLY A 161 0.24 5.94 9.20
CA GLY A 161 0.11 5.02 8.05
C GLY A 161 -0.22 3.58 8.43
N LEU A 162 -0.78 3.37 9.62
CA LEU A 162 -1.21 2.07 10.13
C LEU A 162 -2.69 1.84 9.85
N ALA A 163 -3.08 2.00 8.59
CA ALA A 163 -4.42 1.67 8.13
C ALA A 163 -4.63 0.14 8.23
N GLY A 164 -4.93 -0.35 9.43
CA GLY A 164 -5.22 -1.76 9.71
C GLY A 164 -4.75 -2.31 11.06
N SER A 165 -3.81 -1.66 11.76
CA SER A 165 -3.26 -2.17 13.03
C SER A 165 -3.40 -1.14 14.17
N GLY A 166 -4.45 -1.30 14.98
CA GLY A 166 -4.88 -0.32 15.98
C GLY A 166 -4.22 -0.42 17.36
N GLY A 167 -3.29 -1.36 17.57
CA GLY A 167 -2.71 -1.70 18.88
C GLY A 167 -1.31 -1.11 19.15
N PRO A 168 -0.82 -1.20 20.40
CA PRO A 168 0.59 -0.99 20.71
C PRO A 168 1.46 -2.04 20.02
N GLY A 169 2.67 -1.68 19.62
CA GLY A 169 3.54 -2.61 18.90
C GLY A 169 4.78 -1.98 18.30
N LEU A 170 5.47 -2.77 17.48
CA LEU A 170 6.64 -2.33 16.73
C LEU A 170 6.31 -2.32 15.24
N VAL A 171 6.59 -1.22 14.57
CA VAL A 171 6.42 -1.01 13.13
C VAL A 171 7.80 -0.89 12.50
N LEU A 172 8.13 -1.81 11.60
CA LEU A 172 9.33 -1.75 10.77
C LEU A 172 8.93 -1.45 9.34
N ARG A 173 9.54 -0.42 8.74
CA ARG A 173 9.40 -0.07 7.33
C ARG A 173 10.70 -0.33 6.61
N ARG A 174 10.61 -1.08 5.52
CA ARG A 174 11.72 -1.39 4.64
C ARG A 174 11.31 -1.24 3.18
N GLN A 175 12.23 -0.75 2.37
CA GLN A 175 12.12 -0.79 0.93
C GLN A 175 12.88 -2.03 0.45
N VAL A 176 12.15 -2.99 -0.10
CA VAL A 176 12.69 -4.31 -0.46
C VAL A 176 12.57 -4.56 -1.95
N ASP A 177 13.60 -5.19 -2.51
CA ASP A 177 13.63 -5.61 -3.91
C ASP A 177 12.73 -6.84 -4.11
N ASP A 178 12.76 -7.79 -3.17
CA ASP A 178 11.86 -8.94 -3.11
C ASP A 178 11.00 -8.91 -1.83
N PRO A 179 9.73 -8.47 -1.91
CA PRO A 179 8.82 -8.43 -0.76
C PRO A 179 8.32 -9.79 -0.29
N PHE A 180 8.50 -10.86 -1.07
CA PHE A 180 8.03 -12.21 -0.75
C PHE A 180 9.14 -13.12 -0.22
N SER A 181 10.34 -12.57 0.01
CA SER A 181 11.48 -13.31 0.54
C SER A 181 11.21 -13.78 1.98
N LEU A 182 10.83 -15.05 2.12
CA LEU A 182 10.57 -15.68 3.42
C LEU A 182 11.75 -15.57 4.40
N PRO A 183 13.02 -15.81 3.99
CA PRO A 183 14.16 -15.70 4.91
C PRO A 183 14.40 -14.27 5.41
N ALA A 184 14.12 -13.25 4.58
CA ALA A 184 14.25 -11.86 4.99
C ALA A 184 13.17 -11.49 6.00
N LEU A 185 11.92 -11.90 5.76
CA LEU A 185 10.80 -11.65 6.65
C LEU A 185 10.96 -12.35 8.01
N GLN A 186 11.37 -13.62 8.02
CA GLN A 186 11.61 -14.36 9.27
C GLN A 186 12.71 -13.70 10.12
N ARG A 187 13.79 -13.23 9.48
CA ARG A 187 14.86 -12.50 10.17
C ARG A 187 14.34 -11.21 10.80
N ASP A 188 13.56 -10.43 10.07
CA ASP A 188 12.98 -9.18 10.56
C ASP A 188 12.00 -9.42 11.71
N ILE A 189 11.11 -10.40 11.56
CA ILE A 189 10.16 -10.81 12.61
C ILE A 189 10.94 -11.22 13.87
N GLY A 190 11.98 -12.05 13.72
CA GLY A 190 12.86 -12.45 14.82
C GLY A 190 13.52 -11.25 15.50
N ALA A 191 14.04 -10.30 14.73
CA ALA A 191 14.65 -9.09 15.27
C ALA A 191 13.64 -8.21 16.02
N LEU A 192 12.41 -8.07 15.51
CA LEU A 192 11.32 -7.36 16.19
C LEU A 192 10.89 -8.06 17.48
N VAL A 193 10.84 -9.39 17.48
CA VAL A 193 10.54 -10.18 18.69
C VAL A 193 11.62 -9.96 19.75
N LEU A 194 12.90 -10.01 19.37
CA LEU A 194 14.02 -9.74 20.28
C LEU A 194 13.97 -8.31 20.83
N LEU A 195 13.74 -7.32 19.95
CA LEU A 195 13.60 -5.92 20.36
C LEU A 195 12.45 -5.74 21.35
N SER A 196 11.28 -6.31 21.08
CA SER A 196 10.12 -6.22 21.99
C SER A 196 10.44 -6.78 23.39
N GLY A 197 11.22 -7.87 23.48
CA GLY A 197 11.67 -8.44 24.75
C GLY A 197 12.60 -7.51 25.52
N SER A 198 13.52 -6.83 24.83
CA SER A 198 14.41 -5.83 25.44
C SER A 198 13.66 -4.60 25.93
N MET A 199 12.63 -4.15 25.20
CA MET A 199 11.85 -2.97 25.55
C MET A 199 10.81 -3.24 26.66
N GLY A 200 10.40 -4.50 26.85
CA GLY A 200 9.46 -4.92 27.90
C GLY A 200 10.10 -5.13 29.27
N ARG A 201 11.43 -5.30 29.37
CA ARG A 201 12.14 -5.68 30.61
C ARG A 201 12.45 -4.55 31.60
N THR A 202 11.90 -3.35 31.44
CA THR A 202 12.12 -2.24 32.41
C THR A 202 11.09 -2.15 33.53
N ALA A 203 10.36 -3.23 33.81
CA ALA A 203 9.42 -3.32 34.93
C ALA A 203 9.59 -4.64 35.71
N GLY A 204 10.78 -4.86 36.25
CA GLY A 204 11.04 -5.93 37.20
C GLY A 204 12.18 -5.47 38.10
N LYS A 205 11.84 -5.11 39.35
CA LYS A 205 12.80 -4.85 40.42
C LYS A 205 13.88 -5.94 40.42
N GLU A 206 15.14 -5.54 40.34
CA GLU A 206 16.22 -6.36 40.88
C GLU A 206 16.02 -6.48 42.41
N PRO A 207 16.17 -7.67 43.00
CA PRO A 207 16.34 -7.81 44.44
C PRO A 207 17.70 -7.29 44.91
#